data_AF-A0A0G0FEH5-F1
#
_entry.id   AF-A0A0G0FEH5-F1
#
_cell.length_a   1.000
_cell.length_b   1.000
_cell.length_c   1.000
_cell.angle_alpha   90.00
_cell.angle_beta   90.00
_cell.angle_gamma   90.00
#
_symmetry.space_group_name_H-M   'P 1'
#
loop_
_entity.id
_entity.type
_entity.pdbx_description
1 polymer ?
#
loop_
_entity_poly.entity_id
_entity_poly.type
_entity_poly.pdbx_seq_one_letter_code
_entity_poly.pdbx_strand_id
1 'polypeptide(L)'
;MIWNNTLYLFVVVLGFTSLIGPLVTFLKEPRNKAYFFLGILGIIAGPVWAFSTVSFLLTDTVSTAHFWAEIIYLSSILIGLFHYIFSTYYLRRKKINLLFALFVGGGFLFLLYQIFFTSNFIGEIVLEGNNSIVVGNVYLVWIVWLTIVFAVNVYKTLRGYKELSFIEKEQQKYLIIGNVLTVVGSFPANIIAPYFGIYEYIWFGPVVFSIANLIISYGLTQTRFQRFGTVIRGILRSLSLYIIPSIVFVVSLEFIFPLIEQLQIPKFLFYMAAFLLALIFKIIVDLVANIFLSEKQILRNKGEGFIKLLNFEQELSDICSKTLNYICQNTSANKAQIYLYDSVNTKSYCFTHGDWKIENLDKIFAEIPVYWNKKTTAEGKFEALSRSELEYLSNKDAVEYREYSNLLYLLEL
;
A
#
# COMPACT_ATOMS: atom_id res chain seq x y z
N MET A 1 9.87 -15.60 -30.92
CA MET A 1 8.79 -14.73 -31.46
C MET A 1 7.46 -14.88 -30.71
N ILE A 2 6.86 -16.08 -30.60
CA ILE A 2 5.55 -16.28 -29.94
C ILE A 2 5.53 -15.87 -28.45
N TRP A 3 6.61 -16.16 -27.71
CA TRP A 3 6.72 -15.82 -26.28
C TRP A 3 6.70 -14.31 -25.99
N ASN A 4 7.26 -13.46 -26.87
CA ASN A 4 7.26 -12.01 -26.67
C ASN A 4 5.85 -11.43 -26.85
N ASN A 5 5.10 -11.90 -27.84
CA ASN A 5 3.76 -11.39 -28.10
C ASN A 5 2.77 -11.73 -26.97
N THR A 6 2.84 -12.94 -26.40
CA THR A 6 2.02 -13.32 -25.25
C THR A 6 2.38 -12.50 -24.00
N LEU A 7 3.68 -12.29 -23.76
CA LEU A 7 4.15 -11.44 -22.66
C LEU A 7 3.66 -10.00 -22.81
N TYR A 8 3.78 -9.41 -24.00
CA TYR A 8 3.36 -8.03 -24.24
C TYR A 8 1.86 -7.83 -24.12
N LEU A 9 1.07 -8.78 -24.63
CA LEU A 9 -0.38 -8.79 -24.43
C LEU A 9 -0.72 -8.86 -22.93
N PHE A 10 -0.02 -9.72 -22.18
CA PHE A 10 -0.18 -9.82 -20.72
C PHE A 10 0.14 -8.49 -20.03
N VAL A 11 1.24 -7.81 -20.39
CA VAL A 11 1.64 -6.52 -19.82
C VAL A 11 0.55 -5.46 -20.04
N VAL A 12 0.03 -5.35 -21.27
CA VAL A 12 -1.03 -4.39 -21.60
C VAL A 12 -2.32 -4.73 -20.83
N VAL A 13 -2.79 -5.98 -20.87
CA VAL A 13 -4.00 -6.41 -20.16
C VAL A 13 -3.87 -6.18 -18.66
N LEU A 14 -2.71 -6.46 -18.06
CA LEU A 14 -2.45 -6.19 -16.65
C LEU A 14 -2.47 -4.69 -16.36
N GLY A 15 -1.87 -3.88 -17.24
CA GLY A 15 -1.95 -2.41 -17.22
C GLY A 15 -3.40 -1.93 -17.11
N PHE A 16 -4.26 -2.36 -18.02
CA PHE A 16 -5.68 -1.98 -18.02
C PHE A 16 -6.46 -2.51 -16.82
N THR A 17 -6.25 -3.76 -16.42
CA THR A 17 -6.94 -4.32 -15.24
C THR A 17 -6.53 -3.65 -13.94
N SER A 18 -5.31 -3.11 -13.85
CA SER A 18 -4.85 -2.37 -12.67
C SER A 18 -5.62 -1.08 -12.40
N LEU A 19 -6.33 -0.53 -13.40
CA LEU A 19 -7.20 0.64 -13.24
C LEU A 19 -8.50 0.32 -12.50
N ILE A 20 -8.93 -0.95 -12.47
CA ILE A 20 -10.21 -1.34 -11.85
C ILE A 20 -10.25 -0.94 -10.37
N GLY A 21 -9.17 -1.20 -9.63
CA GLY A 21 -9.08 -0.86 -8.21
C GLY A 21 -9.24 0.64 -7.94
N PRO A 22 -8.37 1.50 -8.53
CA PRO A 22 -8.48 2.95 -8.40
C PRO A 22 -9.84 3.50 -8.84
N LEU A 23 -10.40 2.97 -9.93
CA LEU A 23 -11.71 3.37 -10.42
C LEU A 23 -12.82 3.03 -9.43
N VAL A 24 -12.83 1.81 -8.87
CA VAL A 24 -13.79 1.41 -7.84
C VAL A 24 -13.66 2.30 -6.60
N THR A 25 -12.45 2.63 -6.15
CA THR A 25 -12.27 3.55 -5.02
C THR A 25 -12.84 4.94 -5.31
N PHE A 26 -12.58 5.47 -6.51
CA PHE A 26 -13.07 6.77 -6.93
C PHE A 26 -14.60 6.79 -7.05
N LEU A 27 -15.21 5.77 -7.66
CA LEU A 27 -16.66 5.69 -7.83
C LEU A 27 -17.39 5.53 -6.48
N LYS A 28 -16.77 4.90 -5.48
CA LYS A 28 -17.33 4.80 -4.12
C LYS A 28 -17.37 6.14 -3.40
N GLU A 29 -16.31 6.94 -3.49
CA GLU A 29 -16.24 8.27 -2.86
C GLU A 29 -15.67 9.33 -3.83
N PRO A 30 -16.45 9.80 -4.82
CA PRO A 30 -15.94 10.69 -5.88
C PRO A 30 -15.50 12.06 -5.39
N ARG A 31 -15.96 12.47 -4.19
CA ARG A 31 -15.56 13.73 -3.55
C ARG A 31 -14.22 13.61 -2.80
N ASN A 32 -13.70 12.40 -2.61
CA ASN A 32 -12.43 12.17 -1.92
C ASN A 32 -11.25 12.46 -2.85
N LYS A 33 -10.52 13.55 -2.56
CA LYS A 33 -9.37 13.98 -3.37
C LYS A 33 -8.28 12.91 -3.48
N ALA A 34 -8.05 12.13 -2.42
CA ALA A 34 -7.05 11.06 -2.48
C ALA A 34 -7.43 10.01 -3.52
N TYR A 35 -8.70 9.62 -3.59
CA TYR A 35 -9.15 8.60 -4.56
C TYR A 35 -9.19 9.13 -5.98
N PHE A 36 -9.50 10.41 -6.17
CA PHE A 36 -9.36 11.07 -7.46
C PHE A 36 -7.91 11.02 -7.99
N PHE A 37 -6.94 11.42 -7.17
CA PHE A 37 -5.53 11.38 -7.57
C PHE A 37 -4.99 9.95 -7.71
N LEU A 38 -5.50 9.00 -6.93
CA LEU A 38 -5.21 7.58 -7.13
C LEU A 38 -5.75 7.08 -8.48
N GLY A 39 -6.94 7.52 -8.90
CA GLY A 39 -7.52 7.23 -10.21
C GLY A 39 -6.61 7.71 -11.34
N ILE A 40 -6.18 8.97 -11.29
CA ILE A 40 -5.23 9.54 -12.26
C ILE A 40 -3.91 8.74 -12.27
N LEU A 41 -3.33 8.49 -11.09
CA LEU A 41 -2.11 7.70 -10.97
C LEU A 41 -2.28 6.29 -11.54
N GLY A 42 -3.45 5.68 -11.34
CA GLY A 42 -3.82 4.37 -11.89
C GLY A 42 -3.84 4.33 -13.41
N ILE A 43 -4.38 5.38 -14.05
CA ILE A 43 -4.41 5.51 -15.53
C ILE A 43 -2.98 5.65 -16.08
N ILE A 44 -2.16 6.49 -15.44
CA ILE A 44 -0.82 6.82 -15.92
C ILE A 44 0.13 5.63 -15.70
N ALA A 45 0.17 5.09 -14.49
CA ALA A 45 1.07 3.99 -14.13
C ALA A 45 0.64 2.62 -14.68
N GLY A 46 -0.65 2.45 -15.00
CA GLY A 46 -1.18 1.23 -15.57
C GLY A 46 -1.28 1.31 -17.10
N PRO A 47 -2.46 1.65 -17.67
CA PRO A 47 -2.69 1.63 -19.11
C PRO A 47 -1.67 2.43 -19.94
N VAL A 48 -1.42 3.70 -19.59
CA VAL A 48 -0.57 4.58 -20.42
C VAL A 48 0.86 4.05 -20.47
N TRP A 49 1.43 3.72 -19.32
CA TRP A 49 2.80 3.23 -19.26
C TRP A 49 2.97 1.82 -19.85
N ALA A 50 2.05 0.90 -19.57
CA ALA A 50 2.11 -0.46 -20.14
C ALA A 50 2.00 -0.41 -21.67
N PHE A 51 1.06 0.36 -22.20
CA PHE A 51 0.83 0.48 -23.64
C PHE A 51 1.99 1.19 -24.35
N SER A 52 2.53 2.27 -23.78
CA SER A 52 3.67 2.97 -24.37
C SER A 52 4.93 2.12 -24.36
N THR A 53 5.17 1.37 -23.28
CA THR A 53 6.30 0.46 -23.17
C THR A 53 6.24 -0.65 -24.21
N VAL A 54 5.09 -1.30 -24.36
CA VAL A 54 4.92 -2.37 -25.36
C VAL A 54 5.00 -1.82 -26.78
N SER A 55 4.40 -0.66 -27.05
CA SER A 55 4.47 -0.01 -28.36
C SER A 55 5.88 0.42 -28.73
N PHE A 56 6.67 0.89 -27.74
CA PHE A 56 8.09 1.18 -27.91
C PHE A 56 8.88 -0.08 -28.27
N LEU A 57 8.62 -1.21 -27.63
CA LEU A 57 9.34 -2.47 -27.89
C LEU A 57 8.96 -3.16 -29.21
N LEU A 58 7.83 -2.81 -29.80
CA LEU A 58 7.30 -3.46 -31.02
C LEU A 58 7.48 -2.64 -32.29
N THR A 59 7.94 -1.40 -32.20
CA THR A 59 8.01 -0.53 -33.37
C THR A 59 9.33 -0.68 -34.11
N ASP A 60 9.24 -0.62 -35.44
CA ASP A 60 10.40 -0.77 -36.33
C ASP A 60 10.90 0.58 -36.89
N THR A 61 10.31 1.71 -36.47
CA THR A 61 10.70 3.04 -36.97
C THR A 61 11.14 3.97 -35.85
N VAL A 62 12.27 4.66 -36.09
CA VAL A 62 12.89 5.58 -35.11
C VAL A 62 11.92 6.67 -34.67
N SER A 63 11.15 7.23 -35.59
CA SER A 63 10.17 8.27 -35.28
C SER A 63 9.06 7.78 -34.33
N THR A 64 8.56 6.56 -34.53
CA THR A 64 7.51 5.98 -33.68
C THR A 64 8.08 5.57 -32.32
N ALA A 65 9.29 5.02 -32.31
CA ALA A 65 10.00 4.70 -31.07
C ALA A 65 10.26 5.96 -30.23
N HIS A 66 10.69 7.05 -30.84
CA HIS A 66 10.91 8.32 -30.16
C HIS A 66 9.63 8.83 -29.50
N PHE A 67 8.50 8.80 -30.22
CA PHE A 67 7.19 9.17 -29.67
C PHE A 67 6.80 8.33 -28.45
N TRP A 68 6.96 7.00 -28.52
CA TRP A 68 6.64 6.14 -27.38
C TRP A 68 7.60 6.32 -26.21
N ALA A 69 8.88 6.58 -26.48
CA ALA A 69 9.87 6.93 -25.47
C ALA A 69 9.48 8.20 -24.69
N GLU A 70 9.04 9.24 -25.39
CA GLU A 70 8.51 10.47 -24.76
C GLU A 70 7.31 10.15 -23.86
N ILE A 71 6.38 9.30 -24.29
CA ILE A 71 5.23 8.90 -23.46
C ILE A 71 5.64 8.08 -22.24
N ILE A 72 6.63 7.18 -22.37
CA ILE A 72 7.18 6.42 -21.24
C ILE A 72 7.73 7.38 -20.19
N TYR A 73 8.57 8.32 -20.59
CA TYR A 73 9.19 9.25 -19.65
C TYR A 73 8.23 10.32 -19.14
N LEU A 74 7.26 10.77 -19.94
CA LEU A 74 6.14 11.59 -19.48
C LEU A 74 5.35 10.86 -18.37
N SER A 75 5.06 9.58 -18.58
CA SER A 75 4.37 8.76 -17.57
C SER A 75 5.18 8.73 -16.27
N SER A 76 6.50 8.58 -16.35
CA SER A 76 7.36 8.54 -15.16
C SER A 76 7.35 9.84 -14.33
N ILE A 77 7.41 11.02 -14.97
CA ILE A 77 7.38 12.30 -14.25
C ILE A 77 5.98 12.59 -13.70
N LEU A 78 4.94 12.20 -14.42
CA LEU A 78 3.57 12.31 -13.94
C LEU A 78 3.30 11.36 -12.76
N ILE A 79 3.87 10.14 -12.77
CA ILE A 79 3.83 9.22 -11.61
C ILE A 79 4.46 9.90 -10.39
N GLY A 80 5.64 10.51 -10.52
CA GLY A 80 6.27 11.24 -9.42
C GLY A 80 5.39 12.38 -8.88
N LEU A 81 4.85 13.21 -9.77
CA LEU A 81 3.97 14.33 -9.43
C LEU A 81 2.68 13.86 -8.72
N PHE A 82 1.94 12.94 -9.34
CA PHE A 82 0.66 12.48 -8.81
C PHE A 82 0.82 11.60 -7.58
N HIS A 83 1.91 10.85 -7.45
CA HIS A 83 2.20 10.13 -6.21
C HIS A 83 2.45 11.09 -5.04
N TYR A 84 3.16 12.21 -5.26
CA TYR A 84 3.31 13.26 -4.25
C TYR A 84 1.96 13.87 -3.85
N ILE A 85 1.12 14.22 -4.84
CA ILE A 85 -0.19 14.81 -4.57
C ILE A 85 -1.08 13.80 -3.83
N PHE A 86 -1.19 12.57 -4.32
CA PHE A 86 -1.94 11.48 -3.70
C PHE A 86 -1.53 11.28 -2.23
N SER A 87 -0.23 11.09 -1.97
CA SER A 87 0.28 10.81 -0.62
C SER A 87 0.10 11.97 0.37
N THR A 88 -0.14 13.19 -0.14
CA THR A 88 -0.47 14.38 0.66
C THR A 88 -1.92 14.38 1.13
N TYR A 89 -2.84 13.84 0.32
CA TYR A 89 -4.27 13.73 0.66
C TYR A 89 -4.65 12.38 1.29
N TYR A 90 -3.79 11.36 1.19
CA TYR A 90 -4.05 10.01 1.68
C TYR A 90 -4.26 9.94 3.21
N LEU A 91 -5.37 9.31 3.63
CA LEU A 91 -5.89 9.14 4.99
C LEU A 91 -6.14 10.45 5.75
N ARG A 92 -5.08 11.20 6.03
CA ARG A 92 -5.14 12.49 6.72
C ARG A 92 -4.38 13.51 5.88
N ARG A 93 -5.02 14.63 5.59
CA ARG A 93 -4.39 15.72 4.82
C ARG A 93 -3.14 16.19 5.55
N LYS A 94 -1.98 15.99 4.91
CA LYS A 94 -0.68 16.41 5.45
C LYS A 94 -0.43 17.88 5.13
N LYS A 95 0.33 18.56 5.98
CA LYS A 95 0.80 19.92 5.69
C LYS A 95 1.71 19.90 4.46
N ILE A 96 1.43 20.78 3.50
CA ILE A 96 2.25 20.93 2.30
C ILE A 96 3.48 21.76 2.67
N ASN A 97 4.67 21.21 2.43
CA ASN A 97 5.90 21.99 2.49
C ASN A 97 6.05 22.69 1.13
N LEU A 98 5.95 24.02 1.13
CA LEU A 98 5.97 24.82 -0.10
C LEU A 98 7.26 24.63 -0.89
N LEU A 99 8.43 24.63 -0.23
CA LEU A 99 9.72 24.42 -0.88
C LEU A 99 9.78 23.06 -1.57
N PHE A 100 9.28 22.02 -0.91
CA PHE A 100 9.22 20.70 -1.50
C PHE A 100 8.21 20.62 -2.65
N ALA A 101 7.06 21.29 -2.53
CA ALA A 101 6.08 21.38 -3.62
C ALA A 101 6.65 22.10 -4.85
N LEU A 102 7.41 23.19 -4.64
CA LEU A 102 8.13 23.90 -5.70
C LEU A 102 9.23 23.03 -6.33
N PHE A 103 9.94 22.24 -5.53
CA PHE A 103 10.89 21.27 -6.05
C PHE A 103 10.21 20.21 -6.94
N VAL A 104 9.08 19.63 -6.49
CA VAL A 104 8.32 18.67 -7.30
C VAL A 104 7.78 19.32 -8.58
N GLY A 105 7.09 20.46 -8.47
CA GLY A 105 6.47 21.14 -9.61
C GLY A 105 7.48 21.74 -10.58
N GLY A 106 8.52 22.41 -10.08
CA GLY A 106 9.59 22.98 -10.89
C GLY A 106 10.42 21.90 -11.59
N GLY A 107 10.76 20.81 -10.88
CA GLY A 107 11.43 19.67 -11.49
C GLY A 107 10.56 18.99 -12.56
N PHE A 108 9.24 18.84 -12.32
CA PHE A 108 8.31 18.35 -13.34
C PHE A 108 8.33 19.22 -14.61
N LEU A 109 8.21 20.54 -14.49
CA LEU A 109 8.20 21.44 -15.66
C LEU A 109 9.54 21.44 -16.39
N PHE A 110 10.65 21.43 -15.65
CA PHE A 110 11.99 21.33 -16.23
C PHE A 110 12.16 20.03 -17.02
N LEU A 111 11.81 18.88 -16.42
CA LEU A 111 11.95 17.58 -17.06
C LEU A 111 11.00 17.41 -18.23
N LEU A 112 9.78 17.93 -18.14
CA LEU A 112 8.83 17.97 -19.26
C LEU A 112 9.43 18.69 -20.47
N TYR A 113 10.04 19.86 -20.25
CA TYR A 113 10.71 20.59 -21.32
C TYR A 113 11.86 19.79 -21.94
N GLN A 114 12.70 19.16 -21.10
CA GLN A 114 13.87 18.40 -21.56
C GLN A 114 13.47 17.13 -22.34
N ILE A 115 12.36 16.48 -22.00
CA ILE A 115 11.86 15.28 -22.70
C ILE A 115 11.36 15.62 -24.11
N PHE A 116 10.57 16.69 -24.26
CA PHE A 116 9.87 16.97 -25.53
C PHE A 116 10.60 17.92 -26.48
N PHE A 117 11.51 18.75 -25.97
CA PHE A 117 12.10 19.85 -26.75
C PHE A 117 13.63 19.79 -26.87
N THR A 118 14.28 18.78 -26.27
CA THR A 118 15.75 18.68 -26.28
C THR A 118 16.21 17.23 -26.46
N SER A 119 17.43 17.06 -26.97
CA SER A 119 18.12 15.76 -26.98
C SER A 119 18.92 15.48 -25.69
N ASN A 120 18.80 16.33 -24.67
CA ASN A 120 19.57 16.18 -23.43
C ASN A 120 19.00 15.09 -22.50
N PHE A 121 17.76 14.66 -22.73
CA PHE A 121 17.11 13.58 -21.99
C PHE A 121 17.09 12.29 -22.82
N ILE A 122 16.43 12.32 -23.98
CA ILE A 122 16.42 11.24 -24.97
C ILE A 122 17.47 11.61 -26.01
N GLY A 123 18.62 10.93 -26.02
CA GLY A 123 19.72 11.26 -26.92
C GLY A 123 19.54 10.62 -28.30
N GLU A 124 19.61 9.29 -28.34
CA GLU A 124 19.47 8.50 -29.57
C GLU A 124 18.57 7.28 -29.32
N ILE A 125 17.87 6.84 -30.35
CA ILE A 125 17.07 5.60 -30.35
C ILE A 125 17.80 4.55 -31.17
N VAL A 126 18.03 3.38 -30.57
CA VAL A 126 18.69 2.25 -31.22
C VAL A 126 17.67 1.13 -31.40
N LEU A 127 17.51 0.66 -32.64
CA LEU A 127 16.55 -0.40 -33.02
C LEU A 127 17.24 -1.73 -33.36
N GLU A 128 18.55 -1.85 -33.12
CA GLU A 128 19.30 -3.08 -33.37
C GLU A 128 19.11 -4.08 -32.21
N GLY A 129 18.31 -5.11 -32.42
CA GLY A 129 17.99 -6.12 -31.41
C GLY A 129 16.76 -5.74 -30.59
N ASN A 130 16.94 -5.39 -29.32
CA ASN A 130 15.88 -4.82 -28.50
C ASN A 130 15.92 -3.29 -28.61
N ASN A 131 14.76 -2.68 -28.86
CA ASN A 131 14.65 -1.23 -28.90
C ASN A 131 15.16 -0.62 -27.59
N SER A 132 16.11 0.30 -27.70
CA SER A 132 16.78 0.94 -26.57
C SER A 132 16.98 2.43 -26.83
N ILE A 133 17.29 3.15 -25.76
CA ILE A 133 17.49 4.60 -25.80
C ILE A 133 18.85 4.89 -25.19
N VAL A 134 19.68 5.61 -25.93
CA VAL A 134 20.88 6.23 -25.39
C VAL A 134 20.43 7.49 -24.65
N VAL A 135 20.44 7.40 -23.32
CA VAL A 135 19.96 8.49 -22.47
C VAL A 135 20.99 9.62 -22.38
N GLY A 136 20.51 10.87 -22.37
CA GLY A 136 21.35 12.05 -22.21
C GLY A 136 21.65 12.42 -20.76
N ASN A 137 22.48 13.45 -20.55
CA ASN A 137 22.94 13.86 -19.21
C ASN A 137 21.81 14.26 -18.25
N VAL A 138 20.68 14.76 -18.75
CA VAL A 138 19.54 15.16 -17.92
C VAL A 138 18.81 13.95 -17.32
N TYR A 139 19.02 12.75 -17.87
CA TYR A 139 18.47 11.53 -17.30
C TYR A 139 18.86 11.35 -15.84
N LEU A 140 20.12 11.62 -15.48
CA LEU A 140 20.58 11.57 -14.09
C LEU A 140 19.86 12.57 -13.17
N VAL A 141 19.56 13.77 -13.68
CA VAL A 141 18.78 14.78 -12.95
C VAL A 141 17.37 14.25 -12.66
N TRP A 142 16.76 13.54 -13.62
CA TRP A 142 15.48 12.87 -13.41
C TRP A 142 15.56 11.74 -12.39
N ILE A 143 16.60 10.89 -12.41
CA ILE A 143 16.79 9.85 -11.38
C ILE A 143 16.84 10.48 -9.99
N VAL A 144 17.65 11.52 -9.81
CA VAL A 144 17.80 12.22 -8.52
C VAL A 144 16.48 12.84 -8.09
N TRP A 145 15.80 13.55 -8.99
CA TRP A 145 14.52 14.16 -8.71
C TRP A 145 13.48 13.13 -8.27
N LEU A 146 13.30 12.05 -9.04
CA LEU A 146 12.32 11.01 -8.76
C LEU A 146 12.64 10.26 -7.46
N THR A 147 13.93 9.98 -7.21
CA THR A 147 14.39 9.34 -5.96
C THR A 147 14.05 10.20 -4.75
N ILE A 148 14.35 11.50 -4.79
CA ILE A 148 14.03 12.43 -3.71
C ILE A 148 12.51 12.50 -3.48
N VAL A 149 11.72 12.58 -4.57
CA VAL A 149 10.26 12.60 -4.49
C VAL A 149 9.72 11.35 -3.78
N PHE A 150 10.15 10.16 -4.19
CA PHE A 150 9.70 8.90 -3.57
C PHE A 150 10.21 8.74 -2.13
N ALA A 151 11.48 9.02 -1.86
CA ALA A 151 12.09 8.88 -0.53
C ALA A 151 11.39 9.76 0.51
N VAL A 152 11.13 11.04 0.19
CA VAL A 152 10.42 11.96 1.09
C VAL A 152 8.98 11.50 1.32
N ASN A 153 8.30 10.96 0.30
CA ASN A 153 6.94 10.44 0.44
C ASN A 153 6.89 9.20 1.33
N VAL A 154 7.81 8.25 1.13
CA VAL A 154 7.94 7.07 1.99
C VAL A 154 8.24 7.48 3.43
N TYR A 155 9.18 8.40 3.65
CA TYR A 155 9.49 8.92 4.98
C TYR A 155 8.27 9.56 5.67
N LYS A 156 7.53 10.43 4.98
CA LYS A 156 6.29 11.03 5.52
C LYS A 156 5.25 9.97 5.87
N THR A 157 5.13 8.95 5.04
CA THR A 157 4.21 7.82 5.24
C THR A 157 4.60 6.97 6.45
N LEU A 158 5.88 6.67 6.64
CA LEU A 158 6.37 5.92 7.80
C LEU A 158 6.27 6.73 9.09
N ARG A 159 6.63 8.02 9.06
CA ARG A 159 6.57 8.89 10.25
C ARG A 159 5.14 9.03 10.78
N GLY A 160 4.17 9.21 9.89
CA GLY A 160 2.76 9.34 10.26
C GLY A 160 2.14 8.06 10.83
N TYR A 161 2.74 6.90 10.58
CA TYR A 161 2.18 5.59 10.92
C TYR A 161 1.80 5.43 12.41
N LYS A 162 2.59 6.00 13.32
CA LYS A 162 2.36 5.86 14.77
C LYS A 162 1.11 6.60 15.26
N GLU A 163 0.70 7.65 14.56
CA GLU A 163 -0.39 8.57 14.94
C GLU A 163 -1.76 8.17 14.34
N LEU A 164 -1.78 7.12 13.50
CA LEU A 164 -2.96 6.61 12.80
C LEU A 164 -3.79 5.69 13.70
N SER A 165 -5.10 5.65 13.45
CA SER A 165 -6.00 4.64 14.03
C SER A 165 -5.63 3.24 13.52
N PHE A 166 -6.19 2.19 14.13
CA PHE A 166 -5.92 0.81 13.71
C PHE A 166 -6.22 0.57 12.22
N ILE A 167 -7.39 1.03 11.75
CA ILE A 167 -7.82 0.88 10.35
C ILE A 167 -6.91 1.67 9.42
N GLU A 168 -6.59 2.92 9.77
CA GLU A 168 -5.69 3.76 9.00
C GLU A 168 -4.28 3.16 8.93
N LYS A 169 -3.78 2.53 10.01
CA LYS A 169 -2.52 1.79 10.01
C LYS A 169 -2.55 0.62 9.04
N GLU A 170 -3.62 -0.17 9.05
CA GLU A 170 -3.77 -1.28 8.10
C GLU A 170 -3.79 -0.78 6.65
N GLN A 171 -4.56 0.27 6.35
CA GLN A 171 -4.56 0.90 5.01
C GLN A 171 -3.16 1.40 4.62
N GLN A 172 -2.47 2.06 5.55
CA GLN A 172 -1.11 2.55 5.37
C GLN A 172 -0.11 1.42 5.11
N LYS A 173 -0.28 0.21 5.67
CA LYS A 173 0.57 -0.96 5.37
C LYS A 173 0.51 -1.32 3.88
N TYR A 174 -0.67 -1.32 3.28
CA TYR A 174 -0.82 -1.60 1.83
C TYR A 174 -0.16 -0.53 0.97
N LEU A 175 -0.23 0.75 1.38
CA LEU A 175 0.50 1.83 0.71
C LEU A 175 2.02 1.64 0.82
N ILE A 176 2.51 1.31 2.01
CA ILE A 176 3.94 1.04 2.24
C ILE A 176 4.39 -0.13 1.36
N ILE A 177 3.64 -1.24 1.31
CA ILE A 177 3.96 -2.37 0.43
C ILE A 177 3.97 -1.93 -1.02
N GLY A 178 2.92 -1.25 -1.50
CA GLY A 178 2.84 -0.83 -2.89
C GLY A 178 4.05 0.01 -3.28
N ASN A 179 4.47 0.93 -2.40
CA ASN A 179 5.63 1.78 -2.62
C ASN A 179 6.96 1.04 -2.53
N VAL A 180 7.10 0.10 -1.60
CA VAL A 180 8.28 -0.76 -1.54
C VAL A 180 8.33 -1.58 -2.82
N LEU A 181 7.25 -2.28 -3.19
CA LEU A 181 7.16 -3.09 -4.39
C LEU A 181 7.61 -2.32 -5.65
N THR A 182 7.16 -1.08 -5.81
CA THR A 182 7.49 -0.24 -6.98
C THR A 182 8.95 0.20 -6.97
N VAL A 183 9.47 0.70 -5.84
CA VAL A 183 10.89 1.07 -5.70
C VAL A 183 11.81 -0.15 -5.89
N VAL A 184 11.30 -1.32 -5.56
CA VAL A 184 12.09 -2.54 -5.54
C VAL A 184 12.10 -3.24 -6.89
N GLY A 185 10.94 -3.33 -7.53
CA GLY A 185 10.81 -4.00 -8.82
C GLY A 185 11.08 -3.06 -9.98
N SER A 186 10.45 -1.88 -9.99
CA SER A 186 10.49 -0.99 -11.15
C SER A 186 11.77 -0.16 -11.22
N PHE A 187 12.32 0.29 -10.08
CA PHE A 187 13.49 1.17 -10.08
C PHE A 187 14.72 0.50 -10.73
N PRO A 188 15.08 -0.76 -10.39
CA PRO A 188 16.19 -1.43 -11.07
C PRO A 188 15.94 -1.63 -12.56
N ALA A 189 14.76 -2.10 -12.95
CA ALA A 189 14.45 -2.50 -14.33
C ALA A 189 14.16 -1.31 -15.29
N ASN A 190 13.63 -0.20 -14.79
CA ASN A 190 13.12 0.90 -15.61
C ASN A 190 13.85 2.24 -15.39
N ILE A 191 14.77 2.30 -14.43
CA ILE A 191 15.53 3.52 -14.11
C ILE A 191 17.02 3.23 -14.18
N ILE A 192 17.49 2.21 -13.46
CA ILE A 192 18.92 1.88 -13.42
C ILE A 192 19.35 1.16 -14.69
N ALA A 193 18.68 0.07 -15.07
CA ALA A 193 19.04 -0.71 -16.26
C ALA A 193 19.02 0.14 -17.55
N PRO A 194 18.01 1.00 -17.81
CA PRO A 194 17.99 1.86 -18.99
C PRO A 194 19.11 2.91 -19.03
N TYR A 195 19.60 3.39 -17.89
CA TYR A 195 20.77 4.27 -17.85
C TYR A 195 22.01 3.61 -18.47
N PHE A 196 22.09 2.30 -18.35
CA PHE A 196 23.15 1.48 -18.92
C PHE A 196 22.80 0.95 -20.32
N GLY A 197 21.67 1.33 -20.92
CA GLY A 197 21.26 0.83 -22.23
C GLY A 197 20.64 -0.58 -22.21
N ILE A 198 20.38 -1.15 -21.02
CA ILE A 198 19.67 -2.43 -20.88
C ILE A 198 18.15 -2.14 -20.87
N TYR A 199 17.46 -2.48 -21.96
CA TYR A 199 16.02 -2.26 -22.13
C TYR A 199 15.18 -3.56 -22.13
N GLU A 200 15.82 -4.72 -22.04
CA GLU A 200 15.21 -6.07 -22.01
C GLU A 200 14.10 -6.20 -20.95
N TYR A 201 14.25 -5.48 -19.84
CA TYR A 201 13.39 -5.58 -18.66
C TYR A 201 12.44 -4.38 -18.50
N ILE A 202 12.38 -3.46 -19.46
CA ILE A 202 11.57 -2.24 -19.33
C ILE A 202 10.06 -2.54 -19.19
N TRP A 203 9.58 -3.69 -19.65
CA TRP A 203 8.20 -4.14 -19.46
C TRP A 203 7.86 -4.46 -17.99
N PHE A 204 8.87 -4.65 -17.14
CA PHE A 204 8.69 -5.10 -15.76
C PHE A 204 8.10 -4.01 -14.84
N GLY A 205 8.51 -2.74 -15.03
CA GLY A 205 8.00 -1.61 -14.28
C GLY A 205 6.47 -1.47 -14.32
N PRO A 206 5.84 -1.42 -15.51
CA PRO A 206 4.39 -1.41 -15.65
C PRO A 206 3.71 -2.57 -14.92
N VAL A 207 4.26 -3.79 -15.01
CA VAL A 207 3.71 -4.97 -14.31
C VAL A 207 3.72 -4.78 -12.79
N VAL A 208 4.85 -4.34 -12.25
CA VAL A 208 5.01 -4.14 -10.80
C VAL A 208 4.13 -3.01 -10.29
N PHE A 209 4.04 -1.89 -11.03
CA PHE A 209 3.16 -0.78 -10.68
C PHE A 209 1.68 -1.16 -10.77
N SER A 210 1.29 -1.96 -11.75
CA SER A 210 -0.06 -2.50 -11.84
C SER A 210 -0.43 -3.36 -10.63
N ILE A 211 0.47 -4.25 -10.20
CA ILE A 211 0.27 -5.05 -8.99
C ILE A 211 0.19 -4.14 -7.75
N ALA A 212 1.08 -3.15 -7.64
CA ALA A 212 1.08 -2.21 -6.53
C ALA A 212 -0.23 -1.40 -6.47
N ASN A 213 -0.74 -0.92 -7.60
CA ASN A 213 -2.04 -0.23 -7.68
C ASN A 213 -3.18 -1.13 -7.19
N LEU A 214 -3.21 -2.40 -7.62
CA LEU A 214 -4.20 -3.36 -7.13
C LEU A 214 -4.11 -3.57 -5.61
N ILE A 215 -2.89 -3.67 -5.07
CA ILE A 215 -2.65 -3.81 -3.62
C ILE A 215 -3.11 -2.57 -2.85
N ILE A 216 -2.76 -1.38 -3.32
CA ILE A 216 -3.13 -0.10 -2.68
C ILE A 216 -4.66 0.07 -2.70
N SER A 217 -5.29 -0.14 -3.85
CA SER A 217 -6.75 -0.06 -3.99
C SER A 217 -7.47 -1.14 -3.20
N TYR A 218 -6.91 -2.35 -3.11
CA TYR A 218 -7.43 -3.40 -2.23
C TYR A 218 -7.41 -2.94 -0.77
N GLY A 219 -6.28 -2.38 -0.31
CA GLY A 219 -6.14 -1.83 1.03
C GLY A 219 -7.15 -0.72 1.34
N LEU A 220 -7.50 0.10 0.35
CA LEU A 220 -8.50 1.17 0.47
C LEU A 220 -9.96 0.70 0.40
N THR A 221 -10.25 -0.40 -0.30
CA THR A 221 -11.63 -0.86 -0.55
C THR A 221 -12.16 -1.87 0.46
N GLN A 222 -11.27 -2.54 1.20
CA GLN A 222 -11.64 -3.61 2.12
C GLN A 222 -11.93 -3.08 3.54
N THR A 223 -13.19 -3.21 3.95
CA THR A 223 -13.61 -3.23 5.37
C THR A 223 -13.49 -4.64 5.99
N ARG A 224 -13.04 -5.67 5.23
CA ARG A 224 -12.89 -7.06 5.69
C ARG A 224 -11.54 -7.66 5.29
N PHE A 225 -10.59 -7.70 6.22
CA PHE A 225 -9.21 -8.18 6.04
C PHE A 225 -9.06 -9.68 5.70
N GLN A 226 -9.66 -10.21 4.64
CA GLN A 226 -9.55 -11.64 4.31
C GLN A 226 -8.40 -11.97 3.36
N ARG A 227 -7.44 -12.75 3.89
CA ARG A 227 -6.49 -13.67 3.21
C ARG A 227 -5.51 -13.13 2.14
N PHE A 228 -5.57 -11.87 1.75
CA PHE A 228 -4.68 -11.31 0.69
C PHE A 228 -3.21 -11.18 1.11
N GLY A 229 -2.92 -11.12 2.42
CA GLY A 229 -1.55 -11.08 2.94
C GLY A 229 -0.69 -12.27 2.53
N THR A 230 -1.26 -13.46 2.30
CA THR A 230 -0.49 -14.62 1.82
C THR A 230 -0.03 -14.45 0.37
N VAL A 231 -0.90 -13.89 -0.48
CA VAL A 231 -0.59 -13.61 -1.89
C VAL A 231 0.48 -12.51 -1.99
N ILE A 232 0.31 -11.41 -1.24
CA ILE A 232 1.31 -10.34 -1.17
C ILE A 232 2.67 -10.86 -0.70
N ARG A 233 2.71 -11.70 0.35
CA ARG A 233 3.95 -12.33 0.81
C ARG A 233 4.60 -13.18 -0.27
N GLY A 234 3.81 -13.95 -1.02
CA GLY A 234 4.30 -14.73 -2.16
C GLY A 234 4.98 -13.85 -3.20
N ILE A 235 4.32 -12.75 -3.58
CA ILE A 235 4.85 -11.78 -4.57
C ILE A 235 6.13 -11.12 -4.05
N LEU A 236 6.11 -10.58 -2.83
CA LEU A 236 7.27 -9.92 -2.21
C LEU A 236 8.47 -10.87 -2.09
N ARG A 237 8.22 -12.12 -1.69
CA ARG A 237 9.25 -13.14 -1.56
C ARG A 237 9.81 -13.57 -2.92
N SER A 238 8.98 -13.68 -3.95
CA SER A 238 9.46 -13.98 -5.31
C SER A 238 10.31 -12.85 -5.89
N LEU A 239 9.93 -11.59 -5.64
CA LEU A 239 10.72 -10.43 -6.06
C LEU A 239 12.07 -10.37 -5.37
N SER A 240 12.09 -10.54 -4.04
CA SER A 240 13.32 -10.47 -3.24
C SER A 240 14.28 -11.62 -3.49
N LEU A 241 13.77 -12.84 -3.75
CA LEU A 241 14.62 -14.02 -3.90
C LEU A 241 15.09 -14.26 -5.34
N TYR A 242 14.28 -13.90 -6.34
CA TYR A 242 14.57 -14.30 -7.73
C TYR A 242 14.83 -13.10 -8.62
N ILE A 243 13.92 -12.12 -8.64
CA ILE A 243 13.94 -11.09 -9.69
C ILE A 243 15.05 -10.05 -9.45
N ILE A 244 15.14 -9.53 -8.23
CA ILE A 244 16.11 -8.46 -7.92
C ILE A 244 17.54 -8.98 -7.90
N PRO A 245 17.84 -10.15 -7.31
CA PRO A 245 19.17 -10.73 -7.43
C PRO A 245 19.55 -10.94 -8.90
N SER A 246 18.61 -11.35 -9.76
CA SER A 246 18.87 -11.53 -11.19
C SER A 246 19.19 -10.20 -11.89
N ILE A 247 18.41 -9.13 -11.64
CA ILE A 247 18.67 -7.81 -12.24
C ILE A 247 20.01 -7.26 -11.74
N VAL A 248 20.24 -7.30 -10.42
CA VAL A 248 21.51 -6.85 -9.83
C VAL A 248 22.67 -7.64 -10.43
N PHE A 249 22.53 -8.95 -10.59
CA PHE A 249 23.55 -9.82 -11.19
C PHE A 249 23.81 -9.47 -12.66
N VAL A 250 22.78 -9.27 -13.48
CA VAL A 250 22.93 -8.90 -14.91
C VAL A 250 23.59 -7.53 -15.05
N VAL A 251 23.08 -6.50 -14.34
CA VAL A 251 23.68 -5.15 -14.33
C VAL A 251 25.14 -5.21 -13.87
N SER A 252 25.42 -6.05 -12.88
CA SER A 252 26.76 -6.27 -12.34
C SER A 252 27.72 -6.87 -13.36
N LEU A 253 27.26 -7.86 -14.15
CA LEU A 253 28.07 -8.52 -15.18
C LEU A 253 28.35 -7.62 -16.38
N GLU A 254 27.33 -6.88 -16.85
CA GLU A 254 27.45 -6.10 -18.08
C GLU A 254 28.22 -4.78 -17.88
N PHE A 255 28.07 -4.11 -16.72
CA PHE A 255 28.57 -2.74 -16.56
C PHE A 255 29.65 -2.56 -15.52
N ILE A 256 29.55 -3.26 -14.39
CA ILE A 256 30.51 -3.09 -13.31
C ILE A 256 31.72 -4.00 -13.54
N PHE A 257 31.53 -5.16 -14.14
CA PHE A 257 32.61 -6.11 -14.41
C PHE A 257 33.72 -5.55 -15.32
N PRO A 258 33.41 -4.88 -16.45
CA PRO A 258 34.44 -4.27 -17.29
C PRO A 258 35.17 -3.12 -16.57
N LEU A 259 34.46 -2.33 -15.78
CA LEU A 259 35.03 -1.23 -14.98
C LEU A 259 35.95 -1.77 -13.86
N ILE A 260 35.58 -2.88 -13.25
CA ILE A 260 36.37 -3.57 -12.22
C ILE A 260 37.63 -4.19 -12.79
N GLU A 261 37.55 -4.78 -13.98
CA GLU A 261 38.73 -5.25 -14.71
C GLU A 261 39.66 -4.09 -15.05
N GLN A 262 39.12 -2.93 -15.44
CA GLN A 262 39.90 -1.74 -15.69
C GLN A 262 40.56 -1.16 -14.43
N LEU A 263 39.86 -1.20 -13.29
CA LEU A 263 40.34 -0.71 -11.98
C LEU A 263 41.18 -1.75 -11.21
N GLN A 264 41.42 -2.94 -11.78
CA GLN A 264 42.14 -4.07 -11.17
C GLN A 264 41.60 -4.47 -9.79
N ILE A 265 40.31 -4.26 -9.52
CA ILE A 265 39.70 -4.64 -8.25
C ILE A 265 39.47 -6.16 -8.26
N PRO A 266 39.83 -6.90 -7.18
CA PRO A 266 39.57 -8.33 -7.10
C PRO A 266 38.08 -8.65 -7.25
N LYS A 267 37.72 -9.45 -8.26
CA LYS A 267 36.34 -9.85 -8.60
C LYS A 267 35.54 -10.38 -7.40
N PHE A 268 36.20 -11.03 -6.43
CA PHE A 268 35.54 -11.55 -5.24
C PHE A 268 34.95 -10.47 -4.32
N LEU A 269 35.59 -9.29 -4.20
CA LEU A 269 35.10 -8.18 -3.37
C LEU A 269 33.79 -7.60 -3.92
N PHE A 270 33.64 -7.66 -5.24
CA PHE A 270 32.44 -7.21 -5.92
C PHE A 270 31.28 -8.19 -5.76
N TYR A 271 31.53 -9.49 -5.97
CA TYR A 271 30.53 -10.51 -5.68
C TYR A 271 30.08 -10.43 -4.21
N MET A 272 30.99 -10.12 -3.29
CA MET A 272 30.67 -9.87 -1.89
C MET A 272 29.79 -8.62 -1.71
N ALA A 273 30.08 -7.50 -2.36
CA ALA A 273 29.27 -6.29 -2.28
C ALA A 273 27.85 -6.46 -2.88
N ALA A 274 27.74 -7.09 -4.05
CA ALA A 274 26.45 -7.41 -4.68
C ALA A 274 25.64 -8.39 -3.82
N PHE A 275 26.28 -9.40 -3.24
CA PHE A 275 25.65 -10.32 -2.29
C PHE A 275 25.16 -9.60 -1.03
N LEU A 276 25.96 -8.69 -0.46
CA LEU A 276 25.57 -7.88 0.69
C LEU A 276 24.38 -6.96 0.35
N LEU A 277 24.37 -6.34 -0.83
CA LEU A 277 23.26 -5.51 -1.28
C LEU A 277 21.98 -6.34 -1.40
N ALA A 278 22.04 -7.52 -2.03
CA ALA A 278 20.93 -8.46 -2.12
C ALA A 278 20.47 -8.97 -0.74
N LEU A 279 21.39 -9.16 0.20
CA LEU A 279 21.09 -9.58 1.56
C LEU A 279 20.37 -8.48 2.35
N ILE A 280 20.89 -7.25 2.32
CA ILE A 280 20.24 -6.06 2.91
C ILE A 280 18.84 -5.92 2.31
N PHE A 281 18.74 -6.10 1.00
CA PHE A 281 17.50 -6.02 0.28
C PHE A 281 16.47 -7.07 0.76
N LYS A 282 16.90 -8.33 0.87
CA LYS A 282 16.10 -9.41 1.45
C LYS A 282 15.65 -9.08 2.88
N ILE A 283 16.55 -8.57 3.72
CA ILE A 283 16.24 -8.18 5.10
C ILE A 283 15.14 -7.11 5.14
N ILE A 284 15.21 -6.09 4.28
CA ILE A 284 14.18 -5.05 4.18
C ILE A 284 12.83 -5.66 3.81
N VAL A 285 12.79 -6.54 2.82
CA VAL A 285 11.55 -7.22 2.40
C VAL A 285 10.99 -8.12 3.49
N ASP A 286 11.83 -8.90 4.15
CA ASP A 286 11.43 -9.78 5.26
C ASP A 286 10.91 -8.95 6.45
N LEU A 287 11.53 -7.81 6.75
CA LEU A 287 11.10 -6.89 7.80
C LEU A 287 9.73 -6.27 7.46
N VAL A 288 9.52 -5.85 6.21
CA VAL A 288 8.22 -5.35 5.72
C VAL A 288 7.16 -6.45 5.74
N ALA A 289 7.51 -7.68 5.36
CA ALA A 289 6.60 -8.83 5.41
C ALA A 289 6.21 -9.20 6.85
N ASN A 290 7.11 -9.03 7.81
CA ASN A 290 6.87 -9.32 9.23
C ASN A 290 5.98 -8.28 9.92
N ILE A 291 5.89 -7.05 9.42
CA ILE A 291 4.94 -6.02 9.91
C ILE A 291 3.47 -6.50 9.82
N PHE A 292 3.17 -7.48 8.94
CA PHE A 292 1.84 -8.07 8.81
C PHE A 292 1.49 -9.11 9.89
N LEU A 293 2.47 -9.66 10.59
CA LEU A 293 2.25 -10.80 11.49
C LEU A 293 1.81 -10.35 12.89
N SER A 294 2.44 -9.32 13.46
CA SER A 294 2.28 -9.06 14.90
C SER A 294 0.85 -8.69 15.27
N GLU A 295 0.30 -7.58 14.78
CA GLU A 295 -0.95 -7.05 15.35
C GLU A 295 -2.16 -7.95 15.05
N LYS A 296 -2.27 -8.49 13.84
CA LYS A 296 -3.44 -9.28 13.42
C LYS A 296 -3.42 -10.73 13.94
N GLN A 297 -2.26 -11.38 14.02
CA GLN A 297 -2.19 -12.70 14.66
C GLN A 297 -2.29 -12.57 16.18
N ILE A 298 -1.74 -11.50 16.78
CA ILE A 298 -1.94 -11.25 18.21
C ILE A 298 -3.43 -11.08 18.50
N LEU A 299 -4.16 -10.25 17.75
CA LEU A 299 -5.60 -10.05 17.95
C LEU A 299 -6.40 -11.34 17.70
N ARG A 300 -6.16 -12.04 16.59
CA ARG A 300 -6.87 -13.29 16.27
C ARG A 300 -6.57 -14.43 17.24
N ASN A 301 -5.32 -14.60 17.67
CA ASN A 301 -4.98 -15.64 18.65
C ASN A 301 -5.56 -15.31 20.04
N LYS A 302 -5.65 -14.02 20.36
CA LYS A 302 -6.32 -13.52 21.57
C LYS A 302 -7.84 -13.77 21.52
N GLY A 303 -8.51 -13.45 20.41
CA GLY A 303 -9.93 -13.71 20.19
C GLY A 303 -10.30 -15.20 20.11
N GLU A 304 -9.53 -16.01 19.40
CA GLU A 304 -9.73 -17.47 19.34
C GLU A 304 -9.47 -18.15 20.70
N GLY A 305 -8.52 -17.63 21.50
CA GLY A 305 -8.31 -18.07 22.88
C GLY A 305 -9.49 -17.75 23.79
N PHE A 306 -10.09 -16.58 23.63
CA PHE A 306 -11.28 -16.16 24.36
C PHE A 306 -12.54 -16.96 23.97
N ILE A 307 -12.77 -17.20 22.68
CA ILE A 307 -13.90 -18.01 22.19
C ILE A 307 -13.78 -19.47 22.67
N LYS A 308 -12.57 -20.02 22.76
CA LYS A 308 -12.34 -21.36 23.33
C LYS A 308 -12.59 -21.45 24.85
N LEU A 309 -12.51 -20.33 25.56
CA LEU A 309 -12.80 -20.22 27.00
C LEU A 309 -14.31 -20.16 27.30
N LEU A 310 -15.11 -19.80 26.29
CA LEU A 310 -16.57 -19.80 26.33
C LEU A 310 -17.08 -21.18 25.89
N ASN A 311 -17.44 -22.02 26.86
CA ASN A 311 -18.21 -23.23 26.56
C ASN A 311 -19.67 -22.84 26.38
N PHE A 312 -20.30 -23.31 25.30
CA PHE A 312 -21.71 -23.03 24.94
C PHE A 312 -22.76 -23.61 25.92
N GLU A 313 -22.34 -24.17 27.05
CA GLU A 313 -23.20 -24.69 28.14
C GLU A 313 -23.17 -23.79 29.40
N GLN A 314 -22.54 -22.62 29.35
CA GLN A 314 -22.41 -21.71 30.49
C GLN A 314 -23.56 -20.71 30.57
N GLU A 315 -23.98 -20.37 31.79
CA GLU A 315 -24.96 -19.32 32.04
C GLU A 315 -24.48 -17.97 31.47
N LEU A 316 -25.42 -17.15 30.99
CA LEU A 316 -25.14 -15.84 30.38
C LEU A 316 -24.33 -14.91 31.30
N SER A 317 -24.53 -15.01 32.62
CA SER A 317 -23.78 -14.32 33.67
C SER A 317 -22.29 -14.70 33.68
N ASP A 318 -21.97 -15.98 33.49
CA ASP A 318 -20.59 -16.49 33.41
C ASP A 318 -19.89 -16.01 32.14
N ILE A 319 -20.61 -16.01 31.01
CA ILE A 319 -20.14 -15.49 29.73
C ILE A 319 -19.81 -13.99 29.86
N CYS A 320 -20.72 -13.21 30.46
CA CYS A 320 -20.52 -11.78 30.68
C CYS A 320 -19.36 -11.50 31.65
N SER A 321 -19.24 -12.26 32.73
CA SER A 321 -18.15 -12.12 33.72
C SER A 321 -16.78 -12.42 33.11
N LYS A 322 -16.66 -13.52 32.36
CA LYS A 322 -15.41 -13.88 31.67
C LYS A 322 -15.05 -12.85 30.61
N THR A 323 -16.03 -12.32 29.89
CA THR A 323 -15.84 -11.24 28.93
C THR A 323 -15.27 -9.99 29.61
N LEU A 324 -15.92 -9.51 30.68
CA LEU A 324 -15.47 -8.32 31.39
C LEU A 324 -14.06 -8.47 31.95
N ASN A 325 -13.77 -9.62 32.58
CA ASN A 325 -12.44 -9.91 33.09
C ASN A 325 -11.39 -9.94 31.98
N TYR A 326 -11.70 -10.53 30.84
CA TYR A 326 -10.81 -10.56 29.69
C TYR A 326 -10.50 -9.17 29.14
N ILE A 327 -11.52 -8.31 29.02
CA ILE A 327 -11.37 -6.90 28.60
C ILE A 327 -10.51 -6.13 29.59
N CYS A 328 -10.81 -6.20 30.88
CA CYS A 328 -10.07 -5.49 31.93
C CYS A 328 -8.60 -5.95 32.03
N GLN A 329 -8.32 -7.24 31.81
CA GLN A 329 -6.94 -7.77 31.85
C GLN A 329 -6.12 -7.44 30.60
N ASN A 330 -6.76 -7.28 29.44
CA ASN A 330 -6.07 -7.08 28.16
C ASN A 330 -6.12 -5.64 27.64
N THR A 331 -6.82 -4.75 28.33
CA THR A 331 -6.90 -3.32 28.00
C THR A 331 -6.48 -2.48 29.21
N SER A 332 -6.19 -1.21 28.99
CA SER A 332 -5.94 -0.24 30.08
C SER A 332 -7.25 0.33 30.68
N ALA A 333 -8.37 -0.36 30.51
CA ALA A 333 -9.67 0.09 31.01
C ALA A 333 -9.84 -0.30 32.48
N ASN A 334 -10.10 0.69 33.34
CA ASN A 334 -10.32 0.48 34.77
C ASN A 334 -11.78 0.11 35.11
N LYS A 335 -12.71 0.28 34.16
CA LYS A 335 -14.12 -0.09 34.26
C LYS A 335 -14.62 -0.54 32.87
N ALA A 336 -15.38 -1.62 32.85
CA ALA A 336 -16.09 -2.11 31.67
C ALA A 336 -17.46 -2.63 32.12
N GLN A 337 -18.50 -2.40 31.32
CA GLN A 337 -19.87 -2.83 31.59
C GLN A 337 -20.45 -3.47 30.32
N ILE A 338 -21.33 -4.46 30.49
CA ILE A 338 -22.06 -5.09 29.37
C ILE A 338 -23.53 -4.73 29.49
N TYR A 339 -24.10 -4.19 28.42
CA TYR A 339 -25.52 -3.88 28.34
C TYR A 339 -26.24 -4.88 27.43
N LEU A 340 -27.32 -5.45 27.94
CA LEU A 340 -28.25 -6.30 27.22
C LEU A 340 -29.56 -5.57 26.98
N TYR A 341 -30.12 -5.71 25.79
CA TYR A 341 -31.44 -5.18 25.48
C TYR A 341 -32.39 -6.33 25.15
N ASP A 342 -33.40 -6.52 25.99
CA ASP A 342 -34.49 -7.45 25.74
C ASP A 342 -35.55 -6.72 24.91
N SER A 343 -35.57 -7.04 23.61
CA SER A 343 -36.51 -6.44 22.67
C SER A 343 -37.97 -6.82 22.92
N VAL A 344 -38.22 -7.94 23.61
CA VAL A 344 -39.58 -8.44 23.88
C VAL A 344 -40.19 -7.65 25.04
N ASN A 345 -39.40 -7.42 26.09
CA ASN A 345 -39.86 -6.69 27.28
C ASN A 345 -39.48 -5.21 27.28
N THR A 346 -38.81 -4.72 26.24
CA THR A 346 -38.29 -3.34 26.11
C THR A 346 -37.48 -2.89 27.32
N LYS A 347 -36.64 -3.80 27.85
CA LYS A 347 -35.84 -3.56 29.05
C LYS A 347 -34.36 -3.67 28.74
N SER A 348 -33.58 -2.79 29.38
CA SER A 348 -32.13 -2.81 29.32
C SER A 348 -31.58 -3.39 30.64
N TYR A 349 -30.62 -4.29 30.54
CA TYR A 349 -29.93 -4.90 31.68
C TYR A 349 -28.46 -4.54 31.62
N CYS A 350 -27.91 -4.04 32.73
CA CYS A 350 -26.48 -3.76 32.87
C CYS A 350 -25.84 -4.86 33.72
N PHE A 351 -24.82 -5.51 33.20
CA PHE A 351 -24.03 -6.48 33.92
C PHE A 351 -22.78 -5.81 34.50
N THR A 352 -22.70 -5.77 35.83
CA THR A 352 -21.55 -5.22 36.56
C THR A 352 -21.18 -6.13 37.72
N HIS A 353 -19.91 -6.53 37.82
CA HIS A 353 -19.37 -7.28 38.96
C HIS A 353 -20.11 -8.59 39.32
N GLY A 354 -20.65 -9.31 38.33
CA GLY A 354 -21.35 -10.58 38.56
C GLY A 354 -22.87 -10.48 38.65
N ASP A 355 -23.42 -9.27 38.73
CA ASP A 355 -24.86 -9.04 38.92
C ASP A 355 -25.50 -8.30 37.75
N TRP A 356 -26.71 -8.74 37.39
CA TRP A 356 -27.60 -8.04 36.49
C TRP A 356 -28.39 -6.98 37.24
N LYS A 357 -28.26 -5.72 36.81
CA LYS A 357 -29.12 -4.63 37.26
C LYS A 357 -30.04 -4.20 36.14
N ILE A 358 -31.34 -4.16 36.42
CA ILE A 358 -32.32 -3.58 35.52
C ILE A 358 -32.11 -2.07 35.54
N GLU A 359 -31.83 -1.49 34.38
CA GLU A 359 -31.79 -0.04 34.23
C GLU A 359 -32.93 0.38 33.30
N ASN A 360 -33.74 1.36 33.73
CA ASN A 360 -34.69 2.04 32.85
C ASN A 360 -33.91 2.96 31.91
N LEU A 361 -33.23 2.35 30.94
CA LEU A 361 -32.59 3.04 29.83
C LEU A 361 -33.46 2.87 28.60
N ASP A 362 -34.05 3.97 28.15
CA ASP A 362 -34.83 4.05 26.91
C ASP A 362 -33.97 3.80 25.65
N LYS A 363 -32.64 3.71 25.78
CA LYS A 363 -31.69 3.63 24.65
C LYS A 363 -30.47 2.77 24.98
N ILE A 364 -29.99 2.07 23.94
CA ILE A 364 -28.81 1.20 23.96
C ILE A 364 -27.54 2.02 24.20
N PHE A 365 -26.74 1.64 25.19
CA PHE A 365 -25.38 2.17 25.39
C PHE A 365 -24.37 1.05 25.16
N ALA A 366 -23.52 1.21 24.14
CA ALA A 366 -22.26 0.47 24.09
C ALA A 366 -21.19 1.39 24.70
N GLU A 367 -20.74 1.10 25.91
CA GLU A 367 -19.63 1.83 26.53
C GLU A 367 -18.31 1.41 25.87
N ILE A 368 -17.89 2.16 24.83
CA ILE A 368 -16.58 2.00 24.19
C ILE A 368 -15.56 2.88 24.95
N PRO A 369 -14.38 2.37 25.33
CA PRO A 369 -13.46 3.06 26.23
C PRO A 369 -13.00 4.45 25.73
N VAL A 370 -12.76 5.32 26.73
CA VAL A 370 -12.42 6.77 26.69
C VAL A 370 -11.31 7.19 25.71
N TYR A 371 -10.53 6.26 25.14
CA TYR A 371 -9.48 6.56 24.16
C TYR A 371 -10.01 7.07 22.81
N TRP A 372 -11.32 6.96 22.54
CA TRP A 372 -11.89 7.23 21.22
C TRP A 372 -12.70 8.53 21.09
N ASN A 373 -12.78 9.38 22.12
CA ASN A 373 -13.51 10.64 22.01
C ASN A 373 -12.77 11.83 22.62
N LYS A 374 -12.20 12.69 21.76
CA LYS A 374 -11.67 14.03 22.13
C LYS A 374 -12.75 15.13 22.06
N LYS A 375 -14.02 14.77 22.26
CA LYS A 375 -15.10 15.70 22.58
C LYS A 375 -15.94 15.14 23.72
N THR A 376 -15.40 15.18 24.92
CA THR A 376 -16.23 15.24 26.12
C THR A 376 -16.80 16.65 26.22
N THR A 377 -18.12 16.77 26.21
CA THR A 377 -18.80 17.95 26.76
C THR A 377 -18.53 18.01 28.26
N ALA A 378 -18.62 19.21 28.83
CA ALA A 378 -18.25 19.51 30.21
C ALA A 378 -19.01 18.71 31.30
N GLU A 379 -19.99 17.88 30.93
CA GLU A 379 -20.81 17.08 31.84
C GLU A 379 -20.67 15.55 31.66
N GLY A 380 -19.77 15.06 30.80
CA GLY A 380 -19.45 13.62 30.73
C GLY A 380 -20.61 12.70 30.30
N LYS A 381 -21.69 13.24 29.72
CA LYS A 381 -22.78 12.45 29.14
C LYS A 381 -22.50 12.18 27.66
N PHE A 382 -22.42 10.90 27.29
CA PHE A 382 -22.33 10.44 25.91
C PHE A 382 -23.74 10.34 25.28
N GLU A 383 -23.88 10.72 24.03
CA GLU A 383 -25.13 10.53 23.27
C GLU A 383 -25.23 9.09 22.75
N ALA A 384 -26.44 8.50 22.86
CA ALA A 384 -26.70 7.15 22.41
C ALA A 384 -26.67 7.03 20.88
N LEU A 385 -26.13 5.92 20.37
CA LEU A 385 -26.15 5.58 18.95
C LEU A 385 -27.51 4.96 18.58
N SER A 386 -28.09 5.38 17.47
CA SER A 386 -29.28 4.76 16.89
C SER A 386 -29.00 3.35 16.37
N ARG A 387 -30.03 2.51 16.27
CA ARG A 387 -29.95 1.16 15.67
C ARG A 387 -29.33 1.19 14.26
N SER A 388 -29.66 2.21 13.47
CA SER A 388 -29.07 2.48 12.16
C SER A 388 -27.58 2.81 12.22
N GLU A 389 -27.11 3.49 13.26
CA GLU A 389 -25.68 3.78 13.45
C GLU A 389 -24.91 2.57 13.96
N LEU A 390 -25.53 1.71 14.77
CA LEU A 390 -24.96 0.42 15.18
C LEU A 390 -24.85 -0.56 14.00
N GLU A 391 -25.87 -0.65 13.14
CA GLU A 391 -25.83 -1.43 11.90
C GLU A 391 -24.85 -0.84 10.88
N TYR A 392 -24.69 0.49 10.85
CA TYR A 392 -23.66 1.16 10.06
C TYR A 392 -22.25 0.82 10.56
N LEU A 393 -22.02 0.82 11.88
CA LEU A 393 -20.74 0.47 12.52
C LEU A 393 -20.42 -1.03 12.38
N SER A 394 -21.39 -1.93 12.51
CA SER A 394 -21.20 -3.38 12.31
C SER A 394 -20.85 -3.72 10.85
N ASN A 395 -21.33 -2.92 9.90
CA ASN A 395 -20.99 -3.05 8.48
C ASN A 395 -19.69 -2.34 8.09
N LYS A 396 -19.14 -1.45 8.92
CA LYS A 396 -17.94 -0.65 8.61
C LYS A 396 -16.62 -1.29 9.05
N ASP A 397 -16.59 -2.11 10.11
CA ASP A 397 -15.35 -2.68 10.67
C ASP A 397 -15.49 -4.14 11.12
N ALA A 398 -15.63 -5.06 10.18
CA ALA A 398 -16.08 -6.42 10.47
C ALA A 398 -14.99 -7.40 11.00
N VAL A 399 -13.89 -6.93 11.58
CA VAL A 399 -12.88 -7.82 12.18
C VAL A 399 -12.76 -7.61 13.69
N GLU A 400 -12.63 -6.38 14.18
CA GLU A 400 -12.79 -6.11 15.63
C GLU A 400 -14.24 -6.33 16.06
N TYR A 401 -15.21 -5.88 15.25
CA TYR A 401 -16.62 -6.15 15.51
C TYR A 401 -17.05 -7.56 15.19
N ARG A 402 -16.27 -8.47 14.56
CA ARG A 402 -16.74 -9.87 14.42
C ARG A 402 -16.52 -10.68 15.69
N GLU A 403 -15.43 -10.42 16.38
CA GLU A 403 -15.17 -11.03 17.69
C GLU A 403 -16.08 -10.42 18.76
N TYR A 404 -16.34 -9.10 18.69
CA TYR A 404 -17.38 -8.44 19.49
C TYR A 404 -18.82 -8.69 19.00
N SER A 405 -19.06 -8.94 17.71
CA SER A 405 -20.41 -9.26 17.20
C SER A 405 -20.76 -10.69 17.52
N ASN A 406 -19.80 -11.61 17.60
CA ASN A 406 -20.04 -12.93 18.17
C ASN A 406 -20.40 -12.80 19.66
N LEU A 407 -19.85 -11.80 20.34
CA LEU A 407 -20.23 -11.44 21.70
C LEU A 407 -21.60 -10.76 21.79
N LEU A 408 -21.95 -9.87 20.84
CA LEU A 408 -23.29 -9.28 20.70
C LEU A 408 -24.34 -10.31 20.22
N TYR A 409 -23.96 -11.30 19.41
CA TYR A 409 -24.79 -12.43 19.01
C TYR A 409 -25.00 -13.41 20.18
N LEU A 410 -24.00 -13.60 21.03
CA LEU A 410 -24.12 -14.31 22.31
C LEU A 410 -25.07 -13.60 23.29
N LEU A 411 -25.25 -12.29 23.11
CA LEU A 411 -26.12 -11.41 23.87
C LEU A 411 -27.50 -11.21 23.19
N GLU A 412 -27.70 -11.78 21.99
CA GLU A 412 -28.97 -11.79 21.25
C GLU A 412 -29.72 -13.15 21.39
N LEU A 413 -29.11 -14.12 22.09
CA LEU A 413 -29.78 -15.31 22.66
C LEU A 413 -30.33 -14.97 24.04
#